data_AF-A0A961HM42-F1
#
_entry.id   AF-A0A961HM42-F1
#
_cell.length_a   1.000
_cell.length_b   1.000
_cell.length_c   1.000
_cell.angle_alpha   90.00
_cell.angle_beta   90.00
_cell.angle_gamma   90.00
#
_symmetry.space_group_name_H-M   'P 1'
#
loop_
_entity.id
_entity.type
_entity.pdbx_description
1 polymer ?
#
loop_
_entity_poly.entity_id
_entity_poly.type
_entity_poly.pdbx_seq_one_letter_code
_entity_poly.pdbx_strand_id
1 'polypeptide(L)' 'CIDALHRRESCGGHFRAESQTEDGEALRHDDEFLYVAAWEYAGGSGEGEMGAPVLHKEDLAYEFIQLKQRSYK' A
#
# COMPACT_ATOMS: atom_id res chain seq x y z
N CYS A 1 -4.43 9.60 -7.05
CA CYS A 1 -4.96 8.92 -5.85
C CYS A 1 -3.90 8.99 -4.75
N ILE A 2 -4.21 9.52 -3.56
CA ILE A 2 -3.24 9.67 -2.44
C ILE A 2 -2.72 8.31 -1.97
N ASP A 3 -3.61 7.32 -1.86
CA ASP A 3 -3.24 5.96 -1.43
C ASP A 3 -2.19 5.32 -2.34
N ALA A 4 -2.42 5.39 -3.66
CA ALA A 4 -1.49 4.85 -4.65
C ALA A 4 -0.12 5.55 -4.62
N LEU A 5 -0.08 6.86 -4.32
CA LEU A 5 1.17 7.60 -4.17
C LEU A 5 1.91 7.20 -2.89
N HIS A 6 1.19 7.02 -1.79
CA HIS A 6 1.76 6.62 -0.49
C HIS A 6 2.35 5.21 -0.52
N ARG A 7 1.66 4.25 -1.15
CA ARG A 7 2.14 2.86 -1.27
C ARG A 7 3.20 2.75 -2.39
N ARG A 8 4.47 2.89 -2.01
CA ARG A 8 5.64 2.89 -2.90
C ARG A 8 6.24 1.49 -3.07
N GLU A 9 5.40 0.55 -3.47
CA GLU A 9 5.76 -0.82 -3.84
C GLU A 9 4.86 -1.30 -4.98
N SER A 10 5.09 -2.52 -5.47
CA SER A 10 4.11 -3.25 -6.27
C SER A 10 3.63 -4.49 -5.51
N CYS A 11 2.31 -4.60 -5.30
CA CYS A 11 1.71 -5.72 -4.60
C CYS A 11 0.30 -6.02 -5.15
N GLY A 12 0.11 -7.23 -5.67
CA GLY A 12 -1.18 -7.64 -6.26
C GLY A 12 -1.54 -6.80 -7.49
N GLY A 13 -2.71 -6.15 -7.46
CA GLY A 13 -3.19 -5.29 -8.55
C GLY A 13 -2.63 -3.86 -8.54
N HIS A 14 -1.91 -3.47 -7.48
CA HIS A 14 -1.21 -2.19 -7.41
C HIS A 14 0.21 -2.38 -7.98
N PHE A 15 0.49 -1.76 -9.12
CA PHE A 15 1.76 -1.93 -9.83
C PHE A 15 2.41 -0.58 -10.16
N ARG A 16 3.71 -0.50 -9.91
CA ARG A 16 4.56 0.65 -10.16
C ARG A 16 5.78 0.21 -10.95
N ALA A 17 6.06 0.88 -12.06
CA ALA A 17 7.19 0.52 -12.92
C ALA A 17 8.54 0.70 -12.22
N GLU A 18 8.62 1.60 -11.24
CA GLU A 18 9.79 1.80 -10.38
C GLU A 18 9.92 0.76 -9.26
N SER A 19 8.91 -0.10 -9.05
CA SER A 19 8.90 -1.15 -8.03
C SER A 19 8.58 -2.49 -8.69
N GLN A 20 9.39 -2.88 -9.64
CA GLN A 20 9.31 -4.18 -10.31
C GLN A 20 10.67 -4.88 -10.23
N THR A 21 10.64 -6.20 -10.28
CA THR A 21 11.84 -7.02 -10.50
C THR A 21 12.42 -6.76 -11.89
N GLU A 22 13.66 -7.22 -12.13
CA GLU A 22 14.28 -7.13 -13.46
C GLU A 22 13.46 -7.82 -14.56
N ASP A 23 12.66 -8.82 -14.17
CA ASP A 23 11.76 -9.57 -15.05
C ASP A 23 10.39 -8.91 -15.25
N GLY A 24 10.15 -7.74 -14.68
CA GLY A 24 8.88 -7.01 -14.78
C GLY A 24 7.76 -7.51 -13.87
N GLU A 25 8.05 -8.42 -12.94
CA GLU A 25 7.09 -8.86 -11.92
C GLU A 25 7.01 -7.86 -10.75
N ALA A 26 5.87 -7.82 -10.06
CA ALA A 26 5.65 -6.96 -8.90
C ALA A 26 6.69 -7.21 -7.79
N LEU A 27 7.40 -6.15 -7.39
CA LEU A 27 8.33 -6.16 -6.27
C LEU A 27 7.66 -5.56 -5.03
N ARG A 28 7.50 -6.38 -3.99
CA ARG A 28 6.93 -6.00 -2.69
C ARG A 28 8.02 -5.47 -1.76
N HIS A 29 7.67 -4.53 -0.90
CA HIS A 29 8.52 -4.04 0.18
C HIS A 29 7.83 -4.32 1.53
N ASP A 30 7.87 -5.59 1.95
CA ASP A 30 7.19 -6.09 3.14
C ASP A 30 7.72 -5.48 4.45
N ASP A 31 8.92 -4.89 4.44
CA ASP A 31 9.46 -4.12 5.56
C ASP A 31 8.76 -2.76 5.76
N GLU A 32 8.21 -2.18 4.69
CA GLU A 32 7.53 -0.87 4.71
C GLU A 32 6.00 -0.98 4.65
N PHE A 33 5.45 -1.96 3.92
CA PHE A 33 4.03 -1.98 3.53
C PHE A 33 3.25 -3.24 3.95
N LEU A 34 3.75 -4.01 4.92
CA LEU A 34 3.05 -5.17 5.47
C LEU A 34 1.90 -4.79 6.42
N TYR A 35 0.92 -4.06 5.88
CA TYR A 35 -0.28 -3.61 6.60
C TYR A 35 -1.46 -3.45 5.64
N VAL A 36 -2.67 -3.50 6.20
CA VAL A 36 -3.87 -2.95 5.55
C VAL A 36 -4.10 -1.51 6.01
N ALA A 37 -4.69 -0.70 5.16
CA ALA A 37 -4.90 0.70 5.47
C ALA A 37 -6.19 1.26 4.88
N ALA A 38 -6.73 2.25 5.58
CA ALA A 38 -7.85 3.05 5.13
C ALA A 38 -7.57 4.54 5.39
N TRP A 39 -8.01 5.38 4.46
CA TRP A 39 -7.95 6.82 4.61
C TRP A 39 -9.29 7.32 5.16
N GLU A 40 -9.27 7.89 6.36
CA GLU A 40 -10.40 8.61 6.91
C GLU A 40 -10.52 9.97 6.23
N TYR A 41 -11.75 10.30 5.82
CA TYR A 41 -12.08 11.64 5.37
C TYR A 41 -12.09 12.60 6.56
N ALA A 42 -11.12 13.50 6.62
CA ALA A 42 -11.17 14.65 7.50
C ALA A 42 -11.93 15.77 6.78
N GLY A 43 -13.06 16.21 7.33
CA GLY A 43 -13.73 17.43 6.89
C GLY A 43 -12.84 18.66 7.11
N GLY A 44 -13.12 19.75 6.41
CA GLY A 44 -12.49 21.06 6.66
C GLY A 44 -13.30 21.94 7.62
N SER A 45 -12.80 23.15 7.88
CA SER A 45 -13.44 24.13 8.76
C SER A 45 -14.73 24.75 8.20
N GLY A 46 -14.96 24.62 6.89
CA GLY A 46 -16.17 25.08 6.20
C GLY A 46 -16.82 23.98 5.34
N GLU A 47 -18.07 24.23 4.92
CA GLU A 47 -18.77 23.35 3.96
C GLU A 47 -17.97 23.24 2.65
N GLY A 48 -17.69 22.00 2.23
CA GLY A 48 -16.96 21.70 1.00
C GLY A 48 -15.43 21.78 1.12
N GLU A 49 -14.89 22.17 2.27
CA GLU A 49 -13.47 22.08 2.54
C GLU A 49 -13.08 20.63 2.89
N MET A 50 -11.93 20.17 2.38
CA MET A 50 -11.35 18.90 2.81
C MET A 50 -10.16 19.19 3.73
N GLY A 51 -10.17 18.57 4.90
CA GLY A 51 -9.02 18.47 5.77
C GLY A 51 -7.98 17.49 5.23
N ALA A 52 -6.83 17.41 5.89
CA ALA A 52 -5.83 16.40 5.60
C ALA A 52 -6.37 15.01 6.02
N PRO A 53 -6.51 14.04 5.10
CA PRO A 53 -7.05 12.73 5.45
C PRO A 53 -6.12 11.99 6.41
N VAL A 54 -6.70 11.22 7.31
CA VAL A 54 -5.95 10.47 8.32
C VAL A 54 -5.75 9.04 7.84
N LEU A 55 -4.52 8.55 7.87
CA LEU A 55 -4.20 7.18 7.51
C LEU A 55 -4.30 6.27 8.73
N HIS A 56 -5.23 5.32 8.68
CA HIS A 56 -5.30 4.22 9.64
C HIS A 56 -4.59 3.00 9.07
N LYS A 57 -3.77 2.35 9.89
CA LYS A 57 -3.00 1.15 9.52
C LYS A 57 -3.26 0.04 10.52
N GLU A 58 -3.33 -1.18 10.02
CA GLU A 58 -3.35 -2.41 10.80
C GLU A 58 -2.30 -3.37 10.23
N ASP A 59 -1.34 -3.75 11.08
CA ASP A 59 -0.22 -4.60 10.68
C ASP A 59 -0.68 -6.03 10.36
N LEU A 60 -0.08 -6.62 9.33
CA LEU A 60 -0.35 -8.01 8.96
C LEU A 60 0.69 -8.94 9.58
N ALA A 61 0.32 -9.60 10.67
CA ALA A 61 1.14 -10.62 11.33
C ALA A 61 0.78 -12.04 10.85
N TYR A 62 1.77 -12.75 10.29
CA TYR A 62 1.59 -14.13 9.80
C TYR A 62 2.32 -15.12 10.71
N GLU A 63 1.57 -16.00 11.38
CA GLU A 63 2.13 -17.00 12.30
C GLU A 63 2.39 -18.36 11.66
N PHE A 64 1.51 -18.80 10.76
CA PHE A 64 1.50 -20.17 10.25
C PHE A 64 2.08 -20.31 8.85
N ILE A 65 2.32 -19.20 8.15
CA ILE A 65 2.78 -19.19 6.77
C ILE A 65 3.89 -18.16 6.63
N GLN A 66 5.00 -18.58 6.03
CA GLN A 66 6.08 -17.66 5.68
C GLN A 66 5.70 -16.85 4.45
N LEU A 67 5.92 -15.53 4.52
CA LEU A 67 5.79 -14.64 3.38
C LEU A 67 6.77 -15.04 2.27
N LYS A 68 6.26 -15.09 1.03
CA LYS A 68 7.05 -15.34 -0.17
C LYS A 68 6.60 -14.38 -1.26
N GLN A 69 7.56 -13.90 -2.03
CA GLN A 69 7.26 -13.18 -3.27
C GLN A 69 6.68 -14.15 -4.30
N ARG A 70 5.58 -13.75 -4.93
CA ARG A 70 4.93 -14.56 -5.96
C ARG A 70 5.65 -14.35 -7.30
N SER A 71 6.02 -15.44 -7.95
CA SER A 71 6.52 -15.47 -9.33
C SER A 71 5.65 -16.40 -10.17
N TYR A 72 5.50 -16.09 -11.45
CA TYR A 72 4.71 -16.88 -12.42
C TYR A 72 5.57 -17.71 -13.37
N LYS A 73 6.89 -17.74 -13.13
CA LYS A 73 7.83 -18.64 -13.83
C LYS A 73 7.80 -20.05 -13.24
#